data_AF-A0A504YZ49-F1
#
_entry.id   AF-A0A504YZ49-F1
#
_cell.length_a   1.000
_cell.length_b   1.000
_cell.length_c   1.000
_cell.angle_alpha   90.00
_cell.angle_beta   90.00
_cell.angle_gamma   90.00
#
_symmetry.space_group_name_H-M   'P 1'
#
loop_
_entity.id
_entity.type
_entity.pdbx_description
1 polymer ?
#
loop_
_entity_poly.entity_id
_entity_poly.type
_entity_poly.pdbx_seq_one_letter_code
_entity_poly.pdbx_strand_id
1 'polypeptide(L)'
;MPPQWSSLIAKAEKLLGGPAPFINLSSLMSSEAGFLASHARRLAATTDHPFFETVRACLNGKSLSSSLLPFSQKLTINRPTSSSPYPPGGLIILLVGQCRAGDLVGSTVLSSQHRNLAELFETVHLAVNIHKSLVHPKKENRVWSQQIPGSEVEDDETWMKNMELGNKLATLTGDMLLASVSTTLAHFHNAKIVDVVSEAIGDMLQAEFYSVPQEFFHGPVTTEDHAEVPKPTPHELSSNSHDQNWLQYIGSCRGSILGCCCQSAVLLSEARLQLPTNEDQMDKQHKSALFARQLGQDWATLLRLIEERDFVRRNQSDIQKRLDDISKPAEHSTSGYLAPGSFINYVEGGLPEPALIDLYLGEHIPVVTTARRSWSSLYSTVDCTTAMRHYDQLGAKISDRLKNSFSEFRSCIIDSGSTPEKATLSAIDLLRDMVLRLSEDSSH
;
A
#
# COMPACT_ATOMS: atom_id res chain seq x y z
N MET A 1 13.24 4.46 -14.52
CA MET A 1 11.85 4.24 -14.97
C MET A 1 11.87 3.75 -16.40
N PRO A 2 11.01 2.79 -16.79
CA PRO A 2 10.82 2.45 -18.19
C PRO A 2 10.47 3.74 -18.97
N PRO A 3 11.10 3.99 -20.13
CA PRO A 3 10.98 5.27 -20.85
C PRO A 3 9.54 5.65 -21.21
N GLN A 4 8.64 4.67 -21.23
CA GLN A 4 7.23 4.85 -21.55
C GLN A 4 6.41 5.44 -20.38
N TRP A 5 6.60 4.98 -19.14
CA TRP A 5 5.89 5.53 -17.98
C TRP A 5 6.23 7.00 -17.71
N SER A 6 7.50 7.37 -17.80
CA SER A 6 7.91 8.78 -17.67
C SER A 6 7.23 9.69 -18.67
N SER A 7 6.97 9.20 -19.89
CA SER A 7 6.25 9.96 -20.92
C SER A 7 4.76 10.11 -20.59
N LEU A 8 4.10 9.01 -20.17
CA LEU A 8 2.69 9.03 -19.79
C LEU A 8 2.45 9.93 -18.56
N ILE A 9 3.31 9.83 -17.55
CA ILE A 9 3.27 10.68 -16.36
C ILE A 9 3.43 12.14 -16.76
N ALA A 10 4.46 12.49 -17.55
CA ALA A 10 4.67 13.87 -17.97
C ALA A 10 3.50 14.43 -18.80
N LYS A 11 2.86 13.62 -19.64
CA LYS A 11 1.64 14.00 -20.38
C LYS A 11 0.47 14.26 -19.41
N ALA A 12 0.32 13.43 -18.39
CA ALA A 12 -0.75 13.58 -17.40
C ALA A 12 -0.56 14.81 -16.54
N GLU A 13 0.65 15.02 -16.02
CA GLU A 13 1.00 16.21 -15.25
C GLU A 13 0.78 17.49 -16.09
N LYS A 14 1.15 17.47 -17.38
CA LYS A 14 0.88 18.59 -18.28
C LYS A 14 -0.61 18.85 -18.47
N LEU A 15 -1.42 17.79 -18.64
CA LEU A 15 -2.87 17.90 -18.79
C LEU A 15 -3.53 18.45 -17.51
N LEU A 16 -3.05 18.03 -16.35
CA LEU A 16 -3.60 18.36 -15.04
C LEU A 16 -3.04 19.67 -14.44
N GLY A 17 -2.15 20.35 -15.17
CA GLY A 17 -1.53 21.61 -14.73
C GLY A 17 -0.44 21.45 -13.66
N GLY A 18 0.08 20.25 -13.43
CA GLY A 18 1.19 19.99 -12.53
C GLY A 18 1.23 18.54 -12.00
N PRO A 19 2.26 18.21 -11.20
CA PRO A 19 2.33 16.92 -10.53
C PRO A 19 1.16 16.72 -9.56
N ALA A 20 0.85 15.46 -9.24
CA ALA A 20 -0.04 15.15 -8.13
C ALA A 20 0.50 15.80 -6.83
N PRO A 21 -0.37 16.39 -6.00
CA PRO A 21 0.06 16.97 -4.74
C PRO A 21 0.60 15.88 -3.82
N PHE A 22 1.56 16.26 -2.99
CA PHE A 22 2.10 15.43 -1.91
C PHE A 22 1.63 15.99 -0.58
N ILE A 23 1.75 15.18 0.47
CA ILE A 23 1.36 15.51 1.85
C ILE A 23 1.97 16.85 2.25
N ASN A 24 1.12 17.82 2.57
CA ASN A 24 1.55 19.11 3.10
C ASN A 24 1.71 19.02 4.61
N LEU A 25 2.90 18.62 5.06
CA LEU A 25 3.23 18.56 6.49
C LEU A 25 3.28 19.94 7.17
N SER A 26 3.20 21.06 6.44
CA SER A 26 3.28 22.40 7.06
C SER A 26 2.10 22.70 7.98
N SER A 27 0.92 22.14 7.71
CA SER A 27 -0.26 22.21 8.60
C SER A 27 -0.04 21.42 9.90
N LEU A 28 0.73 20.33 9.82
CA LEU A 28 1.19 19.52 10.95
C LEU A 28 2.43 20.11 11.63
N MET A 29 2.96 21.25 11.19
CA MET A 29 4.11 21.92 11.83
C MET A 29 3.69 23.22 12.52
N SER A 30 2.39 23.40 12.77
CA SER A 30 1.89 24.45 13.67
C SER A 30 2.49 24.29 15.08
N SER A 31 2.38 25.33 15.91
CA SER A 31 3.05 25.39 17.24
C SER A 31 2.79 24.18 18.15
N GLU A 32 1.69 23.45 17.94
CA GLU A 32 1.31 22.26 18.72
C GLU A 32 2.13 21.01 18.37
N ALA A 33 2.58 20.86 17.12
CA ALA A 33 3.38 19.72 16.68
C ALA A 33 4.89 19.94 16.76
N GLY A 34 5.33 21.17 17.08
CA GLY A 34 6.73 21.47 17.37
C GLY A 34 7.30 20.58 18.49
N PHE A 35 6.45 20.20 19.47
CA PHE A 35 6.81 19.24 20.51
C PHE A 35 7.10 17.85 19.91
N LEU A 36 6.21 17.30 19.07
CA LEU A 36 6.41 16.00 18.41
C LEU A 36 7.65 16.01 17.53
N ALA A 37 7.84 17.06 16.73
CA ALA A 37 9.01 17.21 15.88
C ALA A 37 10.33 17.29 16.67
N SER A 38 10.32 17.92 17.85
CA SER A 38 11.49 17.97 18.73
C SER A 38 11.82 16.59 19.34
N HIS A 39 10.79 15.81 19.70
CA HIS A 39 10.95 14.45 20.24
C HIS A 39 11.42 13.49 19.16
N ALA A 40 10.82 13.56 17.97
CA ALA A 40 11.22 12.77 16.81
C ALA A 40 12.69 13.03 16.42
N ARG A 41 13.13 14.29 16.36
CA ARG A 41 14.54 14.62 16.07
C ARG A 41 15.51 14.07 17.11
N ARG A 42 15.17 14.16 18.39
CA ARG A 42 16.02 13.63 19.47
C ARG A 42 16.11 12.11 19.40
N LEU A 43 14.98 11.44 19.22
CA LEU A 43 14.91 9.99 19.17
C LEU A 43 15.58 9.41 17.91
N ALA A 44 15.46 10.07 16.76
CA ALA A 44 16.10 9.67 15.51
C ALA A 44 17.64 9.63 15.59
N ALA A 45 18.23 10.40 16.51
CA ALA A 45 19.68 10.44 16.71
C ALA A 45 20.20 9.27 17.56
N THR A 46 19.33 8.64 18.37
CA THR A 46 19.74 7.63 19.36
C THR A 46 19.15 6.26 19.10
N THR A 47 18.04 6.16 18.35
CA THR A 47 17.22 4.95 18.28
C THR A 47 16.85 4.61 16.85
N ASP A 48 17.08 3.35 16.47
CA ASP A 48 16.64 2.82 15.18
C ASP A 48 15.20 2.26 15.30
N HIS A 49 14.23 3.16 15.38
CA HIS A 49 12.81 2.80 15.45
C HIS A 49 12.18 2.76 14.04
N PRO A 50 11.38 1.73 13.67
CA PRO A 50 10.81 1.58 12.32
C PRO A 50 10.03 2.80 11.82
N PHE A 51 9.37 3.53 12.73
CA PHE A 51 8.76 4.84 12.48
C PHE A 51 9.58 5.75 11.55
N PHE A 52 10.88 5.90 11.80
CA PHE A 52 11.71 6.81 11.00
C PHE A 52 11.95 6.31 9.59
N GLU A 53 12.07 4.99 9.43
CA GLU A 53 12.17 4.38 8.12
C GLU A 53 10.86 4.49 7.36
N THR A 54 9.72 4.30 8.03
CA THR A 54 8.40 4.47 7.44
C THR A 54 8.18 5.90 6.94
N VAL A 55 8.40 6.89 7.80
CA VAL A 55 8.30 8.31 7.45
C VAL A 55 9.22 8.64 6.29
N ARG A 56 10.47 8.18 6.33
CA ARG A 56 11.45 8.40 5.26
C ARG A 56 11.01 7.74 3.95
N ALA A 57 10.58 6.49 3.98
CA ALA A 57 10.19 5.74 2.78
C ALA A 57 8.98 6.38 2.10
N CYS A 58 7.97 6.79 2.86
CA CYS A 58 6.79 7.47 2.33
C CYS A 58 7.09 8.89 1.80
N LEU A 59 8.10 9.58 2.35
CA LEU A 59 8.44 10.96 1.96
C LEU A 59 9.58 11.07 0.92
N ASN A 60 10.42 10.03 0.76
CA ASN A 60 11.58 10.03 -0.13
C ASN A 60 11.24 10.10 -1.64
N GLY A 61 9.97 10.21 -1.99
CA GLY A 61 9.49 10.41 -3.35
C GLY A 61 9.72 11.81 -3.94
N LYS A 62 9.85 12.88 -3.14
CA LYS A 62 10.22 14.26 -3.58
C LYS A 62 10.31 15.25 -2.40
N SER A 63 11.44 15.97 -2.33
CA SER A 63 11.76 17.20 -1.58
C SER A 63 11.03 17.46 -0.25
N LEU A 64 11.58 16.95 0.84
CA LEU A 64 11.50 17.66 2.12
C LEU A 64 12.39 18.91 2.03
N SER A 65 11.83 20.10 2.31
CA SER A 65 12.70 21.20 2.75
C SER A 65 13.45 20.70 3.99
N SER A 66 14.74 21.00 4.06
CA SER A 66 15.75 20.44 4.99
C SER A 66 15.49 20.68 6.49
N SER A 67 14.28 21.06 6.90
CA SER A 67 13.94 21.48 8.25
C SER A 67 13.51 20.33 9.18
N LEU A 68 12.95 19.25 8.62
CA LEU A 68 12.42 18.14 9.44
C LEU A 68 13.48 17.11 9.85
N LEU A 69 14.50 16.85 9.03
CA LEU A 69 15.44 15.74 9.23
C LEU A 69 16.83 16.09 8.65
N PRO A 70 17.80 16.59 9.45
CA PRO A 70 19.17 16.80 9.00
C PRO A 70 19.92 15.45 9.02
N PHE A 71 19.57 14.50 8.15
CA PHE A 71 20.25 13.20 8.11
C PHE A 71 21.01 13.02 6.81
N SER A 72 22.23 13.54 6.81
CA SER A 72 23.35 13.02 6.02
C SER A 72 24.36 12.45 7.00
N GLN A 73 24.23 11.17 7.38
CA GLN A 73 25.37 10.37 7.83
C GLN A 73 25.00 8.88 7.99
N LYS A 74 25.59 8.08 7.09
CA LYS A 74 25.99 6.66 7.25
C LYS A 74 24.96 5.70 7.85
N LEU A 75 24.04 5.23 7.01
CA LEU A 75 23.67 3.81 7.02
C LEU A 75 23.80 3.29 5.59
N THR A 76 24.92 2.64 5.30
CA THR A 76 25.18 1.94 4.04
C THR A 76 24.40 0.64 4.06
N ILE A 77 23.09 0.72 3.82
CA ILE A 77 22.33 -0.40 3.28
C ILE A 77 22.18 -0.08 1.80
N ASN A 78 22.54 -1.01 0.94
CA ASN A 78 22.27 -0.98 -0.50
C ASN A 78 20.75 -0.84 -0.71
N ARG A 79 20.24 0.37 -0.60
CA ARG A 79 18.82 0.70 -0.64
C ARG A 79 18.50 1.08 -2.08
N PRO A 80 17.56 0.38 -2.74
CA PRO A 80 17.20 0.76 -4.10
C PRO A 80 16.65 2.18 -4.04
N THR A 81 17.12 3.00 -4.97
CA THR A 81 16.49 4.25 -5.36
C THR A 81 15.11 3.93 -5.95
N SER A 82 14.16 3.54 -5.10
CA SER A 82 12.79 3.20 -5.50
C SER A 82 11.95 4.47 -5.47
N SER A 83 12.14 5.36 -6.45
CA SER A 83 10.95 6.00 -6.99
C SER A 83 10.26 4.92 -7.81
N SER A 84 9.13 4.41 -7.33
CA SER A 84 8.31 3.45 -8.08
C SER A 84 8.18 3.98 -9.52
N PRO A 85 8.46 3.17 -10.55
CA PRO A 85 8.41 3.64 -11.94
C PRO A 85 6.99 3.98 -12.41
N TYR A 86 5.99 3.66 -11.58
CA TYR A 86 4.58 3.81 -11.82
C TYR A 86 4.06 5.18 -11.36
N PRO A 87 2.94 5.66 -11.91
CA PRO A 87 2.33 6.91 -11.48
C PRO A 87 1.85 6.82 -10.02
N PRO A 88 1.96 7.90 -9.23
CA PRO A 88 1.41 7.92 -7.88
C PRO A 88 -0.13 7.84 -7.92
N GLY A 89 -0.75 7.25 -6.90
CA GLY A 89 -2.22 7.11 -6.83
C GLY A 89 -2.95 8.45 -6.92
N GLY A 90 -2.37 9.51 -6.34
CA GLY A 90 -2.87 10.88 -6.49
C GLY A 90 -3.04 11.33 -7.96
N LEU A 91 -2.18 10.88 -8.88
CA LEU A 91 -2.30 11.22 -10.31
C LEU A 91 -3.51 10.54 -10.96
N ILE A 92 -3.81 9.30 -10.56
CA ILE A 92 -4.96 8.54 -11.05
C ILE A 92 -6.26 9.19 -10.57
N ILE A 93 -6.32 9.61 -9.31
CA ILE A 93 -7.47 10.34 -8.74
C ILE A 93 -7.75 11.61 -9.54
N LEU A 94 -6.70 12.39 -9.86
CA LEU A 94 -6.82 13.61 -10.65
C LEU A 94 -7.28 13.34 -12.09
N LEU A 95 -6.73 12.32 -12.76
CA LEU A 95 -7.14 11.94 -14.12
C LEU A 95 -8.61 11.49 -14.17
N VAL A 96 -9.05 10.68 -13.20
CA VAL A 96 -10.46 10.26 -13.08
C VAL A 96 -11.37 11.47 -12.88
N GLY A 97 -10.99 12.39 -12.00
CA GLY A 97 -11.70 13.66 -11.80
C GLY A 97 -11.81 14.48 -13.10
N GLN A 98 -10.71 14.60 -13.84
CA GLN A 98 -10.63 15.30 -15.13
C GLN A 98 -11.48 14.64 -16.22
N CYS A 99 -11.56 13.30 -16.27
CA CYS A 99 -12.43 12.59 -17.20
C CYS A 99 -13.88 13.02 -17.03
N ARG A 100 -14.34 13.22 -15.78
CA ARG A 100 -15.72 13.61 -15.51
C ARG A 100 -15.97 15.11 -15.64
N ALA A 101 -15.04 15.93 -15.16
CA ALA A 101 -15.22 17.37 -15.08
C ALA A 101 -14.92 18.13 -16.38
N GLY A 102 -14.08 17.59 -17.28
CA GLY A 102 -13.75 18.27 -18.53
C GLY A 102 -13.13 19.66 -18.30
N ASP A 103 -13.58 20.66 -19.04
CA ASP A 103 -13.11 22.04 -18.99
C ASP A 103 -13.46 22.72 -17.64
N LEU A 104 -14.41 22.19 -16.86
CA LEU A 104 -14.74 22.70 -15.52
C LEU A 104 -13.63 22.49 -14.49
N VAL A 105 -12.63 21.63 -14.76
CA VAL A 105 -11.43 21.58 -13.92
C VAL A 105 -10.64 22.90 -13.99
N GLY A 106 -10.85 23.72 -15.02
CA GLY A 106 -10.37 25.11 -15.04
C GLY A 106 -10.94 25.98 -13.90
N SER A 107 -12.02 25.53 -13.23
CA SER A 107 -12.48 26.13 -11.98
C SER A 107 -11.44 25.90 -10.87
N THR A 108 -10.91 27.00 -10.32
CA THR A 108 -9.95 26.99 -9.22
C THR A 108 -10.45 26.18 -8.03
N VAL A 109 -11.77 26.16 -7.79
CA VAL A 109 -12.38 25.44 -6.67
C VAL A 109 -12.37 23.94 -6.90
N LEU A 110 -12.86 23.45 -8.06
CA LEU A 110 -12.95 22.01 -8.32
C LEU A 110 -11.54 21.40 -8.46
N SER A 111 -10.63 22.08 -9.16
CA SER A 111 -9.21 21.69 -9.22
C SER A 111 -8.61 21.59 -7.81
N SER A 112 -8.84 22.60 -6.96
CA SER A 112 -8.39 22.54 -5.57
C SER A 112 -9.01 21.37 -4.80
N GLN A 113 -10.30 21.07 -4.98
CA GLN A 113 -10.95 19.94 -4.32
C GLN A 113 -10.38 18.58 -4.77
N HIS A 114 -10.16 18.38 -6.08
CA HIS A 114 -9.52 17.16 -6.60
C HIS A 114 -8.08 17.01 -6.10
N ARG A 115 -7.32 18.11 -6.01
CA ARG A 115 -5.96 18.11 -5.46
C ARG A 115 -5.95 17.83 -3.95
N ASN A 116 -6.85 18.44 -3.18
CA ASN A 116 -6.99 18.13 -1.75
C ASN A 116 -7.36 16.65 -1.52
N LEU A 117 -8.15 16.06 -2.42
CA LEU A 117 -8.50 14.63 -2.36
C LEU A 117 -7.31 13.72 -2.68
N ALA A 118 -6.48 14.10 -3.66
CA ALA A 118 -5.23 13.38 -3.96
C ALA A 118 -4.21 13.49 -2.80
N GLU A 119 -4.11 14.64 -2.14
CA GLU A 119 -3.27 14.82 -0.96
C GLU A 119 -3.81 14.02 0.25
N LEU A 120 -5.13 14.00 0.43
CA LEU A 120 -5.79 13.20 1.45
C LEU A 120 -5.45 11.72 1.31
N PHE A 121 -5.49 11.19 0.09
CA PHE A 121 -5.13 9.80 -0.21
C PHE A 121 -3.71 9.45 0.30
N GLU A 122 -2.72 10.29 -0.02
CA GLU A 122 -1.34 10.09 0.44
C GLU A 122 -1.23 10.23 1.97
N THR A 123 -2.00 11.15 2.56
CA THR A 123 -2.02 11.40 4.01
C THR A 123 -2.57 10.21 4.79
N VAL A 124 -3.65 9.58 4.29
CA VAL A 124 -4.20 8.33 4.87
C VAL A 124 -3.18 7.21 4.77
N HIS A 125 -2.56 7.01 3.61
CA HIS A 125 -1.54 5.98 3.43
C HIS A 125 -0.35 6.15 4.39
N LEU A 126 0.15 7.39 4.54
CA LEU A 126 1.21 7.68 5.50
C LEU A 126 0.77 7.39 6.93
N ALA A 127 -0.42 7.82 7.33
CA ALA A 127 -0.92 7.64 8.69
C ALA A 127 -1.02 6.16 9.07
N VAL A 128 -1.64 5.35 8.20
CA VAL A 128 -1.80 3.90 8.42
C VAL A 128 -0.43 3.20 8.45
N ASN A 129 0.47 3.51 7.51
CA ASN A 129 1.81 2.91 7.52
C ASN A 129 2.60 3.29 8.78
N ILE A 130 2.47 4.53 9.27
CA ILE A 130 3.08 4.96 10.54
C ILE A 130 2.52 4.14 11.71
N HIS A 131 1.21 3.90 11.77
CA HIS A 131 0.61 3.04 12.79
C HIS A 131 1.10 1.59 12.73
N LYS A 132 1.44 1.07 11.55
CA LYS A 132 2.08 -0.25 11.40
C LYS A 132 3.51 -0.32 11.92
N SER A 133 4.18 0.82 12.11
CA SER A 133 5.59 0.87 12.55
C SER A 133 5.80 0.59 14.04
N LEU A 134 4.73 0.27 14.77
CA LEU A 134 4.78 -0.03 16.20
C LEU A 134 5.53 -1.34 16.45
N VAL A 135 6.41 -1.32 17.45
CA VAL A 135 7.18 -2.48 17.86
C VAL A 135 6.73 -2.99 19.21
N HIS A 136 6.79 -4.30 19.41
CA HIS A 136 6.74 -4.87 20.75
C HIS A 136 8.16 -4.82 21.34
N PRO A 137 8.43 -3.97 22.34
CA PRO A 137 9.75 -3.90 22.93
C PRO A 137 9.94 -5.15 23.83
N LYS A 138 10.53 -6.20 23.27
CA LYS A 138 10.97 -7.39 24.02
C LYS A 138 12.49 -7.46 24.01
N LYS A 139 13.09 -7.90 25.12
CA LYS A 139 14.56 -8.02 25.28
C LYS A 139 15.22 -8.87 24.18
N GLU A 140 14.50 -9.86 23.66
CA GLU A 140 14.93 -10.73 22.54
C GLU A 140 15.02 -10.01 21.18
N ASN A 141 14.27 -8.92 20.99
CA ASN A 141 14.29 -8.13 19.74
C ASN A 141 15.55 -7.25 19.61
N ARG A 142 16.34 -7.10 20.68
CA ARG A 142 17.59 -6.30 20.71
C ARG A 142 18.78 -7.00 20.04
N VAL A 143 18.72 -8.32 19.84
CA VAL A 143 19.84 -9.08 19.22
C VAL A 143 20.14 -8.54 17.80
N TRP A 144 19.15 -7.97 17.12
CA TRP A 144 19.28 -7.37 15.79
C TRP A 144 19.99 -6.01 15.78
N SER A 145 19.95 -5.25 16.89
CA SER A 145 20.52 -3.90 16.97
C SER A 145 21.97 -3.85 17.48
N GLN A 146 22.54 -4.98 17.93
CA GLN A 146 23.91 -5.05 18.47
C GLN A 146 25.01 -5.17 17.39
N GLN A 147 24.67 -5.19 16.10
CA GLN A 147 25.63 -5.33 15.01
C GLN A 147 26.27 -4.01 14.53
N ILE A 148 26.01 -2.88 15.21
CA ILE A 148 26.64 -1.59 14.89
C ILE A 148 27.95 -1.44 15.69
N PRO A 149 29.14 -1.44 15.04
CA PRO A 149 30.40 -1.29 15.75
C PRO A 149 30.56 0.16 16.26
N GLY A 150 30.72 0.35 17.56
CA GLY A 150 31.12 1.63 18.16
C GLY A 150 30.03 2.45 18.85
N SER A 151 28.78 1.96 18.96
CA SER A 151 27.82 2.55 19.89
C SER A 151 28.12 2.07 21.31
N GLU A 152 28.25 2.98 22.27
CA GLU A 152 28.18 2.62 23.68
C GLU A 152 26.95 1.73 23.90
N VAL A 153 27.11 0.61 24.60
CA VAL A 153 26.01 -0.33 24.82
C VAL A 153 24.96 0.40 25.65
N GLU A 154 23.94 0.92 24.98
CA GLU A 154 22.78 1.54 25.63
C GLU A 154 22.24 0.54 26.65
N ASP A 155 22.01 0.99 27.89
CA ASP A 155 21.43 0.12 28.90
C ASP A 155 20.01 -0.32 28.47
N ASP A 156 19.63 -1.56 28.80
CA ASP A 156 18.38 -2.16 28.33
C ASP A 156 17.16 -1.31 28.73
N GLU A 157 17.20 -0.66 29.90
CA GLU A 157 16.13 0.23 30.35
C GLU A 157 16.01 1.49 29.47
N THR A 158 17.14 2.02 28.99
CA THR A 158 17.17 3.21 28.14
C THR A 158 16.68 2.88 26.72
N TRP A 159 17.12 1.74 26.16
CA TRP A 159 16.65 1.25 24.87
C TRP A 159 15.13 0.99 24.88
N MET A 160 14.63 0.32 25.93
CA MET A 160 13.20 0.05 26.11
C MET A 160 12.39 1.35 26.16
N LYS A 161 12.83 2.34 26.95
CA LYS A 161 12.17 3.66 27.03
C LYS A 161 12.18 4.39 25.69
N ASN A 162 13.27 4.27 24.93
CA ASN A 162 13.39 4.88 23.62
C ASN A 162 12.46 4.21 22.59
N MET A 163 12.33 2.88 22.61
CA MET A 163 11.36 2.16 21.77
C MET A 163 9.91 2.51 22.15
N GLU A 164 9.59 2.59 23.44
CA GLU A 164 8.27 3.06 23.90
C GLU A 164 7.98 4.50 23.45
N LEU A 165 8.99 5.38 23.48
CA LEU A 165 8.83 6.75 22.98
C LEU A 165 8.60 6.76 21.46
N GLY A 166 9.28 5.89 20.72
CA GLY A 166 9.06 5.70 19.29
C GLY A 166 7.64 5.24 18.98
N ASN A 167 7.11 4.29 19.74
CA ASN A 167 5.71 3.87 19.63
C ASN A 167 4.74 5.02 19.90
N LYS A 168 4.97 5.80 20.95
CA LYS A 168 4.13 6.98 21.26
C LYS A 168 4.16 8.00 20.12
N LEU A 169 5.32 8.25 19.53
CA LEU A 169 5.47 9.14 18.38
C LEU A 169 4.72 8.61 17.15
N ALA A 170 4.85 7.32 16.85
CA ALA A 170 4.15 6.68 15.74
C ALA A 170 2.63 6.80 15.91
N THR A 171 2.08 6.40 17.07
CA THR A 171 0.63 6.50 17.35
C THR A 171 0.13 7.93 17.18
N LEU A 172 0.75 8.90 17.88
CA LEU A 172 0.29 10.29 17.85
C LEU A 172 0.42 10.95 16.47
N THR A 173 1.49 10.64 15.72
CA THR A 173 1.69 11.19 14.38
C THR A 173 0.64 10.65 13.41
N GLY A 174 0.35 9.34 13.46
CA GLY A 174 -0.71 8.76 12.65
C GLY A 174 -2.09 9.35 13.01
N ASP A 175 -2.40 9.52 14.29
CA ASP A 175 -3.67 10.10 14.74
C ASP A 175 -3.83 11.57 14.28
N MET A 176 -2.75 12.35 14.38
CA MET A 176 -2.75 13.75 13.93
C MET A 176 -2.98 13.85 12.41
N LEU A 177 -2.38 12.95 11.63
CA LEU A 177 -2.62 12.85 10.19
C LEU A 177 -4.08 12.48 9.87
N LEU A 178 -4.68 11.51 10.58
CA LEU A 178 -6.08 11.16 10.39
C LEU A 178 -7.05 12.28 10.82
N ALA A 179 -6.68 13.06 11.84
CA ALA A 179 -7.44 14.26 12.23
C ALA A 179 -7.40 15.35 11.14
N SER A 180 -6.26 15.54 10.48
CA SER A 180 -6.16 16.48 9.35
C SER A 180 -6.96 15.98 8.14
N VAL A 181 -6.96 14.67 7.88
CA VAL A 181 -7.84 14.02 6.88
C VAL A 181 -9.31 14.33 7.18
N SER A 182 -9.76 14.17 8.44
CA SER A 182 -11.13 14.47 8.86
C SER A 182 -11.51 15.93 8.62
N THR A 183 -10.55 16.84 8.84
CA THR A 183 -10.73 18.27 8.56
C THR A 183 -10.90 18.50 7.05
N THR A 184 -10.06 17.90 6.21
CA THR A 184 -10.19 18.00 4.74
C THR A 184 -11.51 17.42 4.23
N LEU A 185 -11.96 16.29 4.76
CA LEU A 185 -13.26 15.69 4.42
C LEU A 185 -14.43 16.63 4.75
N ALA A 186 -14.39 17.30 5.90
CA ALA A 186 -15.42 18.28 6.27
C ALA A 186 -15.47 19.47 5.29
N HIS A 187 -14.32 19.92 4.77
CA HIS A 187 -14.23 21.00 3.79
C HIS A 187 -14.81 20.65 2.41
N PHE A 188 -14.99 19.36 2.09
CA PHE A 188 -15.70 18.99 0.86
C PHE A 188 -17.20 19.26 0.94
N HIS A 189 -17.76 19.44 2.16
CA HIS A 189 -19.18 19.66 2.39
C HIS A 189 -20.08 18.62 1.70
N ASN A 190 -19.60 17.37 1.63
CA ASN A 190 -20.30 16.27 0.97
C ASN A 190 -20.27 15.03 1.88
N ALA A 191 -21.41 14.76 2.53
CA ALA A 191 -21.53 13.64 3.46
C ALA A 191 -21.26 12.27 2.80
N LYS A 192 -21.54 12.13 1.50
CA LYS A 192 -21.28 10.87 0.80
C LYS A 192 -19.78 10.63 0.60
N ILE A 193 -18.99 11.69 0.39
CA ILE A 193 -17.53 11.59 0.33
C ILE A 193 -16.96 11.23 1.71
N VAL A 194 -17.47 11.86 2.78
CA VAL A 194 -17.09 11.52 4.15
C VAL A 194 -17.33 10.04 4.43
N ASP A 195 -18.53 9.55 4.10
CA ASP A 195 -18.94 8.15 4.25
C ASP A 195 -17.99 7.18 3.49
N VAL A 196 -17.84 7.38 2.19
CA VAL A 196 -17.05 6.50 1.30
C VAL A 196 -15.56 6.48 1.66
N VAL A 197 -14.97 7.61 2.06
CA VAL A 197 -13.56 7.65 2.46
C VAL A 197 -13.36 7.07 3.87
N SER A 198 -14.33 7.28 4.78
CA SER A 198 -14.26 6.67 6.13
C SER A 198 -14.40 5.14 6.07
N GLU A 199 -15.25 4.64 5.18
CA GLU A 199 -15.35 3.20 4.86
C GLU A 199 -13.97 2.65 4.46
N ALA A 200 -13.28 3.30 3.52
CA ALA A 200 -11.97 2.86 3.08
C ALA A 200 -10.89 2.89 4.17
N ILE A 201 -10.90 3.89 5.07
CA ILE A 201 -9.99 3.92 6.22
C ILE A 201 -10.27 2.73 7.14
N GLY A 202 -11.56 2.41 7.36
CA GLY A 202 -11.99 1.22 8.09
C GLY A 202 -11.48 -0.07 7.44
N ASP A 203 -11.64 -0.23 6.13
CA ASP A 203 -11.16 -1.39 5.37
C ASP A 203 -9.64 -1.55 5.52
N MET A 204 -8.88 -0.45 5.43
CA MET A 204 -7.42 -0.49 5.56
C MET A 204 -6.97 -0.98 6.94
N LEU A 205 -7.62 -0.51 8.01
CA LEU A 205 -7.30 -0.93 9.37
C LEU A 205 -7.78 -2.35 9.65
N GLN A 206 -8.95 -2.73 9.13
CA GLN A 206 -9.49 -4.08 9.27
C GLN A 206 -8.62 -5.12 8.56
N ALA A 207 -8.01 -4.76 7.43
CA ALA A 207 -7.16 -5.65 6.66
C ALA A 207 -5.99 -6.22 7.48
N GLU A 208 -5.46 -5.48 8.45
CA GLU A 208 -4.37 -5.94 9.34
C GLU A 208 -4.76 -7.12 10.24
N PHE A 209 -6.07 -7.37 10.39
CA PHE A 209 -6.62 -8.48 11.17
C PHE A 209 -7.05 -9.67 10.31
N TYR A 210 -6.80 -9.64 8.99
CA TYR A 210 -7.05 -10.79 8.13
C TYR A 210 -6.00 -11.89 8.36
N SER A 211 -6.31 -13.12 7.92
CA SER A 211 -5.42 -14.26 8.09
C SER A 211 -4.04 -14.02 7.51
N VAL A 212 -3.94 -13.40 6.34
CA VAL A 212 -2.67 -13.14 5.65
C VAL A 212 -1.66 -12.36 6.52
N PRO A 213 -1.95 -11.13 6.99
CA PRO A 213 -1.02 -10.42 7.87
C PRO A 213 -0.87 -11.07 9.25
N GLN A 214 -1.92 -11.70 9.80
CA GLN A 214 -1.83 -12.36 11.11
C GLN A 214 -0.86 -13.55 11.07
N GLU A 215 -0.97 -14.40 10.04
CA GLU A 215 -0.06 -15.52 9.82
C GLU A 215 1.36 -15.04 9.50
N PHE A 216 1.48 -13.94 8.76
CA PHE A 216 2.77 -13.30 8.49
C PHE A 216 3.42 -12.82 9.81
N PHE A 217 2.80 -11.95 10.60
CA PHE A 217 3.46 -11.36 11.76
C PHE A 217 3.55 -12.27 12.99
N HIS A 218 2.61 -13.21 13.14
CA HIS A 218 2.49 -14.03 14.36
C HIS A 218 2.73 -15.53 14.12
N GLY A 219 2.84 -15.96 12.87
CA GLY A 219 2.92 -17.37 12.50
C GLY A 219 1.55 -18.07 12.55
N PRO A 220 1.51 -19.36 12.19
CA PRO A 220 0.27 -20.11 12.22
C PRO A 220 -0.25 -20.21 13.66
N VAL A 221 -1.48 -19.73 13.88
CA VAL A 221 -2.15 -19.81 15.17
C VAL A 221 -2.41 -21.28 15.50
N THR A 222 -1.57 -21.88 16.35
CA THR A 222 -1.86 -23.19 16.95
C THR A 222 -3.02 -22.99 17.92
N THR A 223 -4.19 -23.45 17.52
CA THR A 223 -5.39 -23.58 18.36
C THR A 223 -5.12 -24.62 19.46
N GLU A 224 -4.29 -24.28 20.44
CA GLU A 224 -4.18 -25.03 21.70
C GLU A 224 -4.94 -24.35 22.84
N ASP A 225 -5.31 -23.07 22.72
CA ASP A 225 -5.93 -22.32 23.84
C ASP A 225 -7.38 -21.83 23.63
N HIS A 226 -8.03 -22.13 22.50
CA HIS A 226 -9.47 -21.86 22.35
C HIS A 226 -10.23 -23.11 21.87
N ALA A 227 -11.03 -23.65 22.79
CA ALA A 227 -11.98 -24.73 22.55
C ALA A 227 -13.03 -24.35 21.48
N GLU A 228 -13.40 -25.35 20.68
CA GLU A 228 -14.58 -25.43 19.80
C GLU A 228 -14.67 -24.40 18.65
N VAL A 229 -13.79 -24.54 17.65
CA VAL A 229 -14.15 -24.26 16.25
C VAL A 229 -13.86 -25.50 15.41
N PRO A 230 -14.81 -26.04 14.62
CA PRO A 230 -14.54 -27.19 13.76
C PRO A 230 -13.43 -26.84 12.77
N LYS A 231 -12.33 -27.60 12.80
CA LYS A 231 -11.29 -27.55 11.75
C LYS A 231 -11.94 -27.81 10.39
N PRO A 232 -11.76 -26.95 9.38
CA PRO A 232 -12.06 -27.33 8.01
C PRO A 232 -11.18 -28.52 7.63
N THR A 233 -11.77 -29.49 6.94
CA THR A 233 -11.11 -30.71 6.49
C THR A 233 -9.88 -30.40 5.61
N PRO A 234 -8.81 -31.22 5.64
CA PRO A 234 -7.55 -30.98 4.90
C PRO A 234 -7.64 -30.98 3.37
N HIS A 235 -8.84 -31.01 2.79
CA HIS A 235 -9.09 -31.12 1.35
C HIS A 235 -9.70 -29.84 0.73
N GLU A 236 -9.80 -28.72 1.47
CA GLU A 236 -10.41 -27.48 0.97
C GLU A 236 -9.44 -26.29 0.73
N LEU A 237 -8.15 -26.39 1.08
CA LEU A 237 -7.15 -25.39 0.69
C LEU A 237 -6.67 -25.66 -0.74
N SER A 238 -7.47 -25.26 -1.72
CA SER A 238 -7.03 -25.19 -3.11
C SER A 238 -6.22 -23.92 -3.34
N SER A 239 -5.29 -23.89 -4.30
CA SER A 239 -4.56 -22.67 -4.70
C SER A 239 -5.44 -21.44 -4.94
N ASN A 240 -6.73 -21.64 -5.26
CA ASN A 240 -7.69 -20.54 -5.40
C ASN A 240 -7.97 -19.80 -4.07
N SER A 241 -7.80 -20.43 -2.90
CA SER A 241 -8.01 -19.78 -1.60
C SER A 241 -6.91 -18.77 -1.27
N HIS A 242 -5.65 -19.05 -1.64
CA HIS A 242 -4.54 -18.12 -1.42
C HIS A 242 -4.66 -16.86 -2.26
N ASP A 243 -4.96 -17.03 -3.56
CA ASP A 243 -5.23 -15.91 -4.46
C ASP A 243 -6.40 -15.05 -3.92
N GLN A 244 -7.48 -15.68 -3.43
CA GLN A 244 -8.63 -14.97 -2.85
C GLN A 244 -8.28 -14.25 -1.55
N ASN A 245 -7.53 -14.88 -0.65
CA ASN A 245 -7.10 -14.28 0.62
C ASN A 245 -6.18 -13.08 0.37
N TRP A 246 -5.23 -13.20 -0.55
CA TRP A 246 -4.35 -12.10 -0.93
C TRP A 246 -5.14 -10.98 -1.62
N LEU A 247 -6.06 -11.30 -2.53
CA LEU A 247 -6.93 -10.32 -3.17
C LEU A 247 -7.80 -9.57 -2.15
N GLN A 248 -8.35 -10.27 -1.16
CA GLN A 248 -9.14 -9.66 -0.09
C GLN A 248 -8.26 -8.73 0.75
N TYR A 249 -7.08 -9.19 1.15
CA TYR A 249 -6.12 -8.39 1.92
C TYR A 249 -5.70 -7.12 1.18
N ILE A 250 -5.16 -7.25 -0.04
CA ILE A 250 -4.67 -6.12 -0.83
C ILE A 250 -5.82 -5.23 -1.33
N GLY A 251 -6.97 -5.83 -1.65
CA GLY A 251 -8.18 -5.11 -1.98
C GLY A 251 -8.62 -4.17 -0.84
N SER A 252 -8.58 -4.64 0.41
CA SER A 252 -8.94 -3.82 1.58
C SER A 252 -7.84 -2.83 1.97
N CYS A 253 -6.55 -3.24 2.01
CA CYS A 253 -5.47 -2.39 2.53
C CYS A 253 -4.92 -1.35 1.53
N ARG A 254 -5.11 -1.56 0.22
CA ARG A 254 -4.62 -0.67 -0.85
C ARG A 254 -5.72 -0.29 -1.83
N GLY A 255 -6.51 -1.27 -2.27
CA GLY A 255 -7.55 -1.07 -3.29
C GLY A 255 -8.63 -0.09 -2.84
N SER A 256 -9.17 -0.30 -1.64
CA SER A 256 -10.36 0.41 -1.17
C SER A 256 -10.18 1.92 -1.17
N ILE A 257 -9.07 2.42 -0.61
CA ILE A 257 -8.81 3.86 -0.53
C ILE A 257 -8.61 4.52 -1.90
N LEU A 258 -7.86 3.91 -2.83
CA LEU A 258 -7.70 4.48 -4.18
C LEU A 258 -9.04 4.51 -4.93
N GLY A 259 -9.82 3.42 -4.83
CA GLY A 259 -11.16 3.36 -5.40
C GLY A 259 -12.11 4.40 -4.83
N CYS A 260 -12.19 4.50 -3.50
CA CYS A 260 -13.05 5.47 -2.81
C CYS A 260 -12.67 6.92 -3.13
N CYS A 261 -11.38 7.23 -3.29
CA CYS A 261 -10.93 8.52 -3.79
C CYS A 261 -11.28 8.75 -5.28
N CYS A 262 -11.17 7.74 -6.14
CA CYS A 262 -11.62 7.85 -7.53
C CYS A 262 -13.14 8.10 -7.63
N GLN A 263 -13.94 7.37 -6.83
CA GLN A 263 -15.37 7.60 -6.68
C GLN A 263 -15.67 9.02 -6.21
N SER A 264 -14.96 9.47 -5.17
CA SER A 264 -15.14 10.81 -4.61
C SER A 264 -14.77 11.91 -5.59
N ALA A 265 -13.77 11.70 -6.45
CA ALA A 265 -13.41 12.64 -7.51
C ALA A 265 -14.55 12.82 -8.52
N VAL A 266 -15.26 11.74 -8.89
CA VAL A 266 -16.46 11.78 -9.73
C VAL A 266 -17.59 12.52 -9.01
N LEU A 267 -17.87 12.18 -7.74
CA LEU A 267 -18.93 12.83 -6.96
C LEU A 267 -18.71 14.35 -6.79
N LEU A 268 -17.46 14.80 -6.62
CA LEU A 268 -17.11 16.23 -6.58
C LEU A 268 -17.42 16.92 -7.91
N SER A 269 -17.04 16.28 -9.02
CA SER A 269 -17.31 16.78 -10.37
C SER A 269 -18.82 16.89 -10.63
N GLU A 270 -19.58 15.88 -10.22
CA GLU A 270 -21.04 15.82 -10.44
C GLU A 270 -21.81 16.84 -9.59
N ALA A 271 -21.41 17.03 -8.33
CA ALA A 271 -21.99 18.06 -7.48
C ALA A 271 -21.80 19.48 -8.05
N ARG A 272 -20.73 19.71 -8.83
CA ARG A 272 -20.46 21.00 -9.49
C ARG A 272 -21.16 21.16 -10.83
N LEU A 273 -21.40 20.07 -11.55
CA LEU A 273 -22.05 20.08 -12.86
C LEU A 273 -23.54 20.47 -12.81
N GLN A 274 -24.19 20.51 -11.63
CA GLN A 274 -25.61 20.86 -11.45
C GLN A 274 -26.55 20.15 -12.45
N LEU A 275 -26.24 18.89 -12.79
CA LEU A 275 -26.98 18.14 -13.80
C LEU A 275 -28.44 17.93 -13.36
N PRO A 276 -29.42 17.96 -14.29
CA PRO A 276 -30.80 17.69 -13.98
C PRO A 276 -30.96 16.29 -13.38
N THR A 277 -31.59 16.21 -12.21
CA THR A 277 -31.90 14.95 -11.51
C THR A 277 -33.15 14.31 -12.10
N ASN A 278 -33.02 13.74 -13.30
CA ASN A 278 -33.98 12.76 -13.80
C ASN A 278 -33.49 11.36 -13.37
N GLU A 279 -34.39 10.38 -13.20
CA GLU A 279 -34.04 9.04 -12.71
C GLU A 279 -32.93 8.37 -13.53
N ASP A 280 -33.01 8.43 -14.87
CA ASP A 280 -31.98 7.89 -15.78
C ASP A 280 -30.61 8.55 -15.60
N GLN A 281 -30.58 9.85 -15.27
CA GLN A 281 -29.33 10.59 -15.09
C GLN A 281 -28.70 10.26 -13.73
N MET A 282 -29.52 10.08 -12.69
CA MET A 282 -29.03 9.66 -11.37
C MET A 282 -28.45 8.24 -11.41
N ASP A 283 -29.08 7.33 -12.14
CA ASP A 283 -28.56 5.96 -12.34
C ASP A 283 -27.20 5.98 -13.06
N LYS A 284 -27.05 6.80 -14.12
CA LYS A 284 -25.77 6.98 -14.81
C LYS A 284 -24.69 7.60 -13.92
N GLN A 285 -25.03 8.62 -13.13
CA GLN A 285 -24.10 9.24 -12.18
C GLN A 285 -23.61 8.22 -11.16
N HIS A 286 -24.54 7.48 -10.54
CA HIS A 286 -24.23 6.42 -9.60
C HIS A 286 -23.32 5.33 -10.20
N LYS A 287 -23.64 4.87 -11.42
CA LYS A 287 -22.83 3.90 -12.16
C LYS A 287 -21.44 4.43 -12.47
N SER A 288 -21.31 5.69 -12.91
CA SER A 288 -20.01 6.28 -13.22
C SER A 288 -19.09 6.35 -11.98
N ALA A 289 -19.66 6.71 -10.83
CA ALA A 289 -18.94 6.76 -9.56
C ALA A 289 -18.55 5.34 -9.08
N LEU A 290 -19.43 4.35 -9.28
CA LEU A 290 -19.15 2.95 -8.96
C LEU A 290 -18.05 2.35 -9.84
N PHE A 291 -18.07 2.59 -11.16
CA PHE A 291 -17.01 2.10 -12.04
C PHE A 291 -15.68 2.82 -11.81
N ALA A 292 -15.70 4.10 -11.40
CA ALA A 292 -14.51 4.79 -10.93
C ALA A 292 -13.93 4.15 -9.65
N ARG A 293 -14.78 3.70 -8.71
CA ARG A 293 -14.35 2.93 -7.52
C ARG A 293 -13.64 1.65 -7.94
N GLN A 294 -14.26 0.87 -8.81
CA GLN A 294 -13.71 -0.40 -9.29
C GLN A 294 -12.40 -0.22 -10.04
N LEU A 295 -12.32 0.80 -10.92
CA LEU A 295 -11.09 1.15 -11.62
C LEU A 295 -9.95 1.47 -10.65
N GLY A 296 -10.19 2.29 -9.64
CA GLY A 296 -9.17 2.63 -8.64
C GLY A 296 -8.75 1.43 -7.79
N GLN A 297 -9.70 0.58 -7.40
CA GLN A 297 -9.43 -0.67 -6.68
C GLN A 297 -8.53 -1.60 -7.51
N ASP A 298 -8.95 -1.89 -8.75
CA ASP A 298 -8.23 -2.79 -9.65
C ASP A 298 -6.84 -2.26 -10.00
N TRP A 299 -6.71 -0.94 -10.17
CA TRP A 299 -5.44 -0.28 -10.41
C TRP A 299 -4.47 -0.53 -9.26
N ALA A 300 -4.88 -0.22 -8.02
CA ALA A 300 -4.03 -0.38 -6.85
C ALA A 300 -3.65 -1.85 -6.60
N THR A 301 -4.61 -2.77 -6.74
CA THR A 301 -4.36 -4.20 -6.55
C THR A 301 -3.40 -4.75 -7.62
N LEU A 302 -3.59 -4.36 -8.89
CA LEU A 302 -2.69 -4.79 -9.97
C LEU A 302 -1.29 -4.22 -9.81
N LEU A 303 -1.18 -2.94 -9.47
CA LEU A 303 0.11 -2.29 -9.24
C LEU A 303 0.88 -2.98 -8.11
N ARG A 304 0.21 -3.24 -6.98
CA ARG A 304 0.81 -3.98 -5.86
C ARG A 304 1.35 -5.35 -6.30
N LEU A 305 0.56 -6.10 -7.07
CA LEU A 305 0.95 -7.42 -7.59
C LEU A 305 2.21 -7.34 -8.46
N ILE A 306 2.26 -6.36 -9.38
CA ILE A 306 3.39 -6.15 -10.28
C ILE A 306 4.65 -5.80 -9.48
N GLU A 307 4.55 -4.92 -8.49
CA GLU A 307 5.69 -4.52 -7.66
C GLU A 307 6.26 -5.68 -6.84
N GLU A 308 5.40 -6.53 -6.26
CA GLU A 308 5.83 -7.77 -5.59
C GLU A 308 6.53 -8.71 -6.55
N ARG A 309 5.93 -8.95 -7.72
CA ARG A 309 6.48 -9.85 -8.72
C ARG A 309 7.83 -9.37 -9.25
N ASP A 310 7.97 -8.07 -9.50
CA ASP A 310 9.23 -7.45 -9.90
C ASP A 310 10.29 -7.50 -8.78
N PHE A 311 9.85 -7.43 -7.52
CA PHE A 311 10.72 -7.68 -6.38
C PHE A 311 11.19 -9.15 -6.35
N VAL A 312 10.29 -10.12 -6.48
CA VAL A 312 10.62 -11.55 -6.49
C VAL A 312 11.56 -11.89 -7.64
N ARG A 313 11.30 -11.41 -8.86
CA ARG A 313 12.17 -11.62 -10.03
C ARG A 313 13.59 -11.07 -9.82
N ARG A 314 13.71 -9.86 -9.28
CA ARG A 314 15.03 -9.23 -9.02
C ARG A 314 15.82 -9.97 -7.95
N ASN A 315 15.14 -10.57 -6.97
CA ASN A 315 15.77 -11.26 -5.85
C ASN A 315 15.70 -12.79 -5.98
N GLN A 316 15.38 -13.34 -7.16
CA GLN A 316 15.07 -14.76 -7.33
C GLN A 316 16.21 -15.68 -6.88
N SER A 317 17.46 -15.36 -7.20
CA SER A 317 18.62 -16.16 -6.79
C SER A 317 18.81 -16.18 -5.29
N ASP A 318 18.58 -15.04 -4.62
CA ASP A 318 18.75 -14.90 -3.18
C ASP A 318 17.61 -15.58 -2.43
N ILE A 319 16.38 -15.47 -2.94
CA ILE A 319 15.21 -16.18 -2.43
C ILE A 319 15.42 -17.69 -2.60
N GLN A 320 15.83 -18.17 -3.78
CA GLN A 320 16.06 -19.59 -4.03
C GLN A 320 17.17 -20.14 -3.12
N LYS A 321 18.27 -19.40 -2.96
CA LYS A 321 19.35 -19.80 -2.05
C LYS A 321 18.87 -19.95 -0.60
N ARG A 322 18.03 -19.02 -0.12
CA ARG A 322 17.44 -19.11 1.22
C ARG A 322 16.54 -20.34 1.36
N LEU A 323 15.73 -20.64 0.34
CA LEU A 323 14.88 -21.84 0.31
C LEU A 323 15.71 -23.13 0.32
N ASP A 324 16.80 -23.17 -0.43
CA ASP A 324 17.72 -24.32 -0.48
C ASP A 324 18.44 -24.52 0.86
N ASP A 325 18.81 -23.43 1.54
CA ASP A 325 19.45 -23.49 2.87
C ASP A 325 18.49 -23.97 3.96
N ILE A 326 17.21 -23.63 3.90
CA ILE A 326 16.16 -24.14 4.80
C ILE A 326 15.92 -25.64 4.57
N SER A 327 16.09 -26.12 3.33
CA SER A 327 15.82 -27.52 2.95
C SER A 327 16.92 -28.51 3.37
N LYS A 328 18.06 -28.04 3.92
CA LYS A 328 19.20 -28.89 4.31
C LYS A 328 19.03 -29.48 5.73
N PRO A 329 19.36 -30.77 5.96
CA PRO A 329 19.38 -31.37 7.29
C PRO A 329 20.33 -30.63 8.25
N ALA A 330 19.80 -30.24 9.40
CA ALA A 330 20.55 -29.50 10.43
C ALA A 330 21.59 -30.41 11.12
N GLU A 331 22.76 -30.60 10.52
CA GLU A 331 23.86 -31.30 11.20
C GLU A 331 24.66 -30.38 12.13
N HIS A 332 24.70 -29.05 11.89
CA HIS A 332 25.46 -28.10 12.73
C HIS A 332 24.88 -26.66 12.78
N SER A 333 23.56 -26.44 12.74
CA SER A 333 23.00 -25.10 12.93
C SER A 333 22.69 -24.82 14.40
N THR A 334 23.35 -23.81 14.97
CA THR A 334 22.88 -23.12 16.17
C THR A 334 21.46 -22.62 15.90
N SER A 335 20.51 -23.14 16.67
CA SER A 335 19.07 -22.81 16.69
C SER A 335 18.82 -21.30 16.64
N GLY A 336 18.74 -20.74 15.43
CA GLY A 336 18.14 -19.44 15.18
C GLY A 336 16.68 -19.67 14.86
N TYR A 337 15.78 -19.21 15.72
CA TYR A 337 14.36 -19.13 15.40
C TYR A 337 14.22 -18.20 14.19
N LEU A 338 13.90 -18.73 13.00
CA LEU A 338 13.37 -17.89 11.93
C LEU A 338 12.06 -17.32 12.48
N ALA A 339 12.04 -16.00 12.67
CA ALA A 339 10.83 -15.31 13.08
C ALA A 339 9.69 -15.67 12.10
N PRO A 340 8.47 -15.94 12.59
CA PRO A 340 7.34 -16.15 11.71
C PRO A 340 7.19 -14.95 10.75
N GLY A 341 7.00 -15.23 9.45
CA GLY A 341 6.58 -14.23 8.46
C GLY A 341 7.57 -13.84 7.36
N SER A 342 8.85 -13.63 7.66
CA SER A 342 9.73 -12.92 6.72
C SER A 342 10.64 -13.84 5.90
N PHE A 343 10.07 -14.71 5.07
CA PHE A 343 10.89 -15.52 4.14
C PHE A 343 11.49 -14.65 3.04
N ILE A 344 10.65 -13.79 2.43
CA ILE A 344 11.02 -12.98 1.27
C ILE A 344 11.37 -11.54 1.65
N ASN A 345 10.89 -11.08 2.80
CA ASN A 345 11.13 -9.74 3.32
C ASN A 345 10.79 -8.67 2.27
N TYR A 346 9.63 -8.81 1.62
CA TYR A 346 9.11 -7.77 0.75
C TYR A 346 8.86 -6.52 1.60
N VAL A 347 9.41 -5.37 1.18
CA VAL A 347 9.33 -4.11 1.92
C VAL A 347 8.54 -3.08 1.14
N GLU A 348 7.55 -2.49 1.80
CA GLU A 348 6.77 -1.36 1.29
C GLU A 348 6.56 -0.35 2.41
N GLY A 349 6.61 0.95 2.09
CA GLY A 349 6.50 2.00 3.10
C GLY A 349 7.54 1.86 4.22
N GLY A 350 8.72 1.28 3.95
CA GLY A 350 9.78 1.08 4.93
C GLY A 350 9.58 -0.08 5.90
N LEU A 351 8.51 -0.86 5.76
CA LEU A 351 8.18 -1.99 6.62
C LEU A 351 8.08 -3.30 5.82
N PRO A 352 8.39 -4.45 6.43
CA PRO A 352 8.06 -5.75 5.87
C PRO A 352 6.54 -5.89 5.74
N GLU A 353 6.06 -6.29 4.57
CA GLU A 353 4.64 -6.49 4.28
C GLU A 353 4.42 -7.88 3.67
N PRO A 354 3.28 -8.55 3.94
CA PRO A 354 2.96 -9.84 3.35
C PRO A 354 2.89 -9.75 1.82
N ALA A 355 3.56 -10.66 1.12
CA ALA A 355 3.49 -10.82 -0.33
C ALA A 355 2.74 -12.11 -0.71
N LEU A 356 2.21 -12.18 -1.93
CA LEU A 356 1.47 -13.35 -2.44
C LEU A 356 2.30 -14.63 -2.30
N ILE A 357 3.59 -14.54 -2.60
CA ILE A 357 4.52 -15.66 -2.51
C ILE A 357 4.70 -16.18 -1.08
N ASP A 358 4.51 -15.37 -0.04
CA ASP A 358 4.62 -15.84 1.35
C ASP A 358 3.50 -16.85 1.69
N LEU A 359 2.30 -16.69 1.11
CA LEU A 359 1.18 -17.63 1.28
C LEU A 359 1.52 -19.00 0.68
N TYR A 360 2.18 -19.02 -0.48
CA TYR A 360 2.56 -20.26 -1.15
C TYR A 360 3.80 -20.92 -0.52
N LEU A 361 4.73 -20.14 0.04
CA LEU A 361 5.90 -20.68 0.75
C LEU A 361 5.54 -21.23 2.14
N GLY A 362 4.58 -20.63 2.83
CA GLY A 362 4.16 -21.02 4.18
C GLY A 362 3.66 -22.46 4.30
N GLU A 363 3.07 -23.03 3.24
CA GLU A 363 2.57 -24.41 3.24
C GLU A 363 3.67 -25.48 3.18
N HIS A 364 4.82 -25.13 2.62
CA HIS A 364 5.87 -26.08 2.26
C HIS A 364 7.08 -26.06 3.19
N ILE A 365 7.15 -25.09 4.12
CA ILE A 365 8.22 -24.98 5.09
C ILE A 365 7.75 -25.65 6.39
N PRO A 366 8.39 -26.75 6.85
CA PRO A 366 8.02 -27.39 8.10
C PRO A 366 8.23 -26.40 9.26
N VAL A 367 7.14 -26.00 9.90
CA VAL A 367 7.21 -25.25 11.16
C VAL A 367 7.92 -26.12 12.17
N VAL A 368 9.04 -25.62 12.71
CA VAL A 368 9.77 -26.26 13.81
C VAL A 368 8.92 -26.15 15.08
N THR A 369 7.89 -26.98 15.14
CA THR A 369 7.22 -27.32 16.39
C THR A 369 8.14 -28.25 17.16
N THR A 370 8.24 -28.04 18.47
CA THR A 370 9.12 -28.71 19.45
C THR A 370 8.97 -30.23 19.55
N ALA A 371 8.25 -30.87 18.63
CA ALA A 371 8.18 -32.32 18.52
C ALA A 371 9.17 -32.82 17.45
N ARG A 372 10.19 -33.57 17.89
CA ARG A 372 10.99 -34.49 17.05
C ARG A 372 10.04 -35.34 16.19
N ARG A 373 9.74 -34.91 14.97
CA ARG A 373 9.08 -35.72 13.95
C ARG A 373 9.98 -35.81 12.73
N SER A 374 10.08 -37.04 12.25
CA SER A 374 10.95 -37.54 11.19
C SER A 374 11.01 -36.62 9.97
N TRP A 375 12.21 -36.14 9.64
CA TRP A 375 12.54 -35.31 8.48
C TRP A 375 12.57 -36.12 7.17
N SER A 376 11.54 -36.92 6.88
CA SER A 376 11.70 -37.97 5.85
C SER A 376 10.59 -38.12 4.82
N SER A 377 9.69 -37.16 4.58
CA SER A 377 8.72 -37.36 3.48
C SER A 377 8.07 -36.16 2.76
N LEU A 378 8.59 -34.93 2.84
CA LEU A 378 7.99 -33.81 2.09
C LEU A 378 9.07 -32.96 1.41
N TYR A 379 9.83 -33.55 0.50
CA TYR A 379 10.61 -32.80 -0.48
C TYR A 379 9.70 -32.41 -1.65
N SER A 380 8.79 -31.47 -1.45
CA SER A 380 8.32 -30.64 -2.56
C SER A 380 9.26 -29.44 -2.63
N THR A 381 10.20 -29.46 -3.56
CA THR A 381 10.98 -28.27 -3.92
C THR A 381 10.00 -27.16 -4.26
N VAL A 382 9.86 -26.18 -3.37
CA VAL A 382 9.13 -24.97 -3.72
C VAL A 382 9.99 -24.24 -4.73
N ASP A 383 9.53 -24.24 -5.97
CA ASP A 383 10.20 -23.54 -7.03
C ASP A 383 9.54 -22.15 -7.15
N CYS A 384 10.36 -21.10 -7.07
CA CYS A 384 9.95 -19.73 -7.39
C CYS A 384 9.19 -19.66 -8.73
N THR A 385 9.45 -20.60 -9.67
CA THR A 385 8.68 -20.70 -10.91
C THR A 385 7.18 -20.97 -10.70
N THR A 386 6.78 -21.70 -9.66
CA THR A 386 5.37 -21.96 -9.36
C THR A 386 4.68 -20.73 -8.80
N ALA A 387 5.31 -20.03 -7.85
CA ALA A 387 4.80 -18.76 -7.35
C ALA A 387 4.69 -17.71 -8.48
N MET A 388 5.65 -17.69 -9.40
CA MET A 388 5.61 -16.83 -10.57
C MET A 388 4.41 -17.11 -11.49
N ARG A 389 4.01 -18.37 -11.68
CA ARG A 389 2.78 -18.71 -12.43
C ARG A 389 1.53 -18.14 -11.76
N HIS A 390 1.47 -18.13 -10.42
CA HIS A 390 0.35 -17.53 -9.69
C HIS A 390 0.30 -16.01 -9.85
N TYR A 391 1.44 -15.33 -9.79
CA TYR A 391 1.53 -13.90 -10.13
C TYR A 391 1.00 -13.61 -11.54
N ASP A 392 1.42 -14.39 -12.54
CA ASP A 392 0.99 -14.16 -13.94
C ASP A 392 -0.51 -14.44 -14.13
N GLN A 393 -1.04 -15.53 -13.55
CA GLN A 393 -2.46 -15.88 -13.61
C GLN A 393 -3.34 -14.83 -12.93
N LEU A 394 -2.94 -14.38 -11.73
CA LEU A 394 -3.68 -13.37 -10.98
C LEU A 394 -3.58 -12.00 -11.66
N GLY A 395 -2.42 -11.67 -12.22
CA GLY A 395 -2.19 -10.46 -13.01
C GLY A 395 -3.11 -10.37 -14.22
N ALA A 396 -3.25 -11.45 -14.98
CA ALA A 396 -4.19 -11.51 -16.11
C ALA A 396 -5.64 -11.28 -15.66
N LYS A 397 -6.08 -11.94 -14.58
CA LYS A 397 -7.45 -11.79 -14.04
C LYS A 397 -7.74 -10.34 -13.62
N ILE A 398 -6.83 -9.70 -12.88
CA ILE A 398 -7.02 -8.32 -12.42
C ILE A 398 -6.90 -7.34 -13.60
N SER A 399 -6.02 -7.60 -14.57
CA SER A 399 -5.90 -6.79 -15.79
C SER A 399 -7.21 -6.76 -16.58
N ASP A 400 -7.88 -7.91 -16.73
CA ASP A 400 -9.18 -7.96 -17.41
C ASP A 400 -10.26 -7.20 -16.63
N ARG A 401 -10.27 -7.31 -15.29
CA ARG A 401 -11.16 -6.50 -14.44
C ARG A 401 -10.90 -4.99 -14.59
N LEU A 402 -9.64 -4.57 -14.60
CA LEU A 402 -9.24 -3.17 -14.79
C LEU A 402 -9.67 -2.62 -16.15
N LYS A 403 -9.49 -3.39 -17.23
CA LYS A 403 -9.92 -2.99 -18.58
C LYS A 403 -11.45 -2.87 -18.66
N ASN A 404 -12.16 -3.80 -18.04
CA ASN A 404 -13.62 -3.79 -18.00
C ASN A 404 -14.14 -2.60 -17.19
N SER A 405 -13.62 -2.36 -15.98
CA SER A 405 -14.03 -1.20 -15.16
C SER A 405 -13.72 0.12 -15.85
N PHE A 406 -12.59 0.23 -16.57
CA PHE A 406 -12.30 1.38 -17.43
C PHE A 406 -13.30 1.54 -18.59
N SER A 407 -13.64 0.46 -19.28
CA SER A 407 -14.59 0.49 -20.40
C SER A 407 -15.97 0.96 -19.95
N GLU A 408 -16.47 0.43 -18.84
CA GLU A 408 -17.76 0.80 -18.26
C GLU A 408 -17.77 2.26 -17.76
N PHE A 409 -16.70 2.67 -17.07
CA PHE A 409 -16.51 4.07 -16.65
C PHE A 409 -16.52 5.03 -17.85
N ARG A 410 -15.79 4.69 -18.92
CA ARG A 410 -15.74 5.46 -20.17
C ARG A 410 -17.12 5.56 -20.81
N SER A 411 -17.87 4.45 -20.90
CA SER A 411 -19.22 4.45 -21.48
C SER A 411 -20.13 5.39 -20.70
N CYS A 412 -20.11 5.34 -19.37
CA CYS A 412 -20.93 6.22 -18.53
C CYS A 412 -20.64 7.70 -18.76
N ILE A 413 -19.39 8.07 -19.03
CA ILE A 413 -19.02 9.47 -19.29
C ILE A 413 -19.42 9.90 -20.71
N ILE A 414 -19.16 9.07 -21.73
CA ILE A 414 -19.42 9.42 -23.13
C ILE A 414 -20.94 9.39 -23.45
N ASP A 415 -21.69 8.45 -22.87
CA ASP A 415 -23.12 8.28 -23.11
C ASP A 415 -23.99 9.24 -22.28
N SER A 416 -23.40 10.29 -21.73
CA SER A 416 -24.08 11.29 -20.88
C SER A 416 -25.00 12.26 -21.66
N GLY A 417 -25.15 12.07 -22.97
CA GLY A 417 -26.13 12.78 -23.82
C GLY A 417 -25.65 14.12 -24.39
N SER A 418 -24.45 14.58 -24.00
CA SER A 418 -23.77 15.74 -24.58
C SER A 418 -22.52 15.30 -25.36
N THR A 419 -22.12 16.09 -26.35
CA THR A 419 -20.83 15.87 -27.04
C THR A 419 -19.70 16.03 -26.02
N PRO A 420 -18.86 15.01 -25.79
CA PRO A 420 -17.81 15.08 -24.78
C PRO A 420 -16.79 16.17 -25.13
N GLU A 421 -16.42 16.96 -24.14
CA GLU A 421 -15.45 18.04 -24.28
C GLU A 421 -14.05 17.50 -24.64
N LYS A 422 -13.24 18.34 -25.29
CA LYS A 422 -11.89 17.94 -25.70
C LYS A 422 -11.00 17.56 -24.51
N ALA A 423 -11.13 18.26 -23.38
CA ALA A 423 -10.38 17.95 -22.16
C ALA A 423 -10.79 16.59 -21.57
N THR A 424 -12.10 16.29 -21.56
CA THR A 424 -12.62 14.97 -21.17
C THR A 424 -12.03 13.86 -22.05
N LEU A 425 -12.10 14.02 -23.37
CA LEU A 425 -11.55 13.02 -24.30
C LEU A 425 -10.04 12.82 -24.12
N SER A 426 -9.30 13.92 -23.95
CA SER A 426 -7.84 13.86 -23.73
C SER A 426 -7.48 13.11 -22.44
N ALA A 427 -8.26 13.30 -21.37
CA ALA A 427 -8.06 12.60 -20.10
C ALA A 427 -8.43 11.12 -20.21
N ILE A 428 -9.55 10.79 -20.86
CA ILE A 428 -9.98 9.40 -21.11
C ILE A 428 -8.94 8.65 -21.95
N ASP A 429 -8.45 9.27 -23.03
CA ASP A 429 -7.43 8.65 -23.89
C ASP A 429 -6.13 8.39 -23.12
N LEU A 430 -5.71 9.35 -22.28
CA LEU A 430 -4.50 9.17 -21.49
C LEU A 430 -4.67 8.12 -20.38
N LEU A 431 -5.83 8.08 -19.71
CA LEU A 431 -6.16 7.05 -18.73
C LEU A 431 -6.23 5.66 -19.38
N ARG A 432 -6.78 5.56 -20.61
CA ARG A 432 -6.76 4.32 -21.40
C ARG A 432 -5.32 3.85 -21.62
N ASP A 433 -4.45 4.74 -22.09
CA ASP A 433 -3.06 4.40 -22.40
C ASP A 433 -2.32 3.91 -21.13
N MET A 434 -2.60 4.52 -19.99
CA MET A 434 -2.09 4.09 -18.68
C MET A 434 -2.64 2.72 -18.24
N VAL A 435 -3.94 2.47 -18.41
CA VAL A 435 -4.57 1.17 -18.10
C VAL A 435 -4.02 0.05 -18.97
N LEU A 436 -3.86 0.30 -20.27
CA LEU A 436 -3.26 -0.65 -21.20
C LEU A 436 -1.80 -0.92 -20.82
N ARG A 437 -1.04 0.12 -20.46
CA ARG A 437 0.35 -0.06 -20.07
C ARG A 437 0.51 -0.87 -18.78
N LEU A 438 -0.29 -0.59 -17.75
CA LEU A 438 -0.25 -1.37 -16.50
C LEU A 438 -0.65 -2.84 -16.76
N SER A 439 -1.62 -3.04 -17.66
CA SER A 439 -2.04 -4.38 -18.10
C SER A 439 -0.93 -5.14 -18.84
N GLU A 440 -0.19 -4.47 -19.73
CA GLU A 440 0.98 -5.05 -20.40
C GLU A 440 2.07 -5.42 -19.39
N ASP A 441 2.36 -4.53 -18.44
CA ASP A 441 3.34 -4.80 -17.38
C ASP A 441 2.92 -6.02 -16.55
N SER A 442 1.62 -6.23 -16.30
CA SER A 442 1.14 -7.45 -15.61
C SER A 442 1.37 -8.77 -16.37
N SER A 443 1.63 -8.72 -17.68
CA SER A 443 1.83 -9.90 -18.53
C SER A 443 3.30 -10.22 -18.80
N HIS A 444 4.21 -9.30 -18.46
CA HIS A 444 5.65 -9.39 -18.71
C HIS A 444 6.44 -9.37 -17.41
#